data_AF-A0A6M6EBP7-F1
#
_entry.id   AF-A0A6M6EBP7-F1
#
_cell.length_a   1.000
_cell.length_b   1.000
_cell.length_c   1.000
_cell.angle_alpha   90.00
_cell.angle_beta   90.00
_cell.angle_gamma   90.00
#
_symmetry.space_group_name_H-M   'P 1'
#
loop_
_entity.id
_entity.type
_entity.pdbx_description
1 polymer ?
#
loop_
_entity_poly.entity_id
_entity_poly.type
_entity_poly.pdbx_seq_one_letter_code
_entity_poly.pdbx_strand_id
1 'polypeptide(L)'
;MTNLLEVYSGVNYSNSRPSIKAILDELQLLDFQRERLGKIQKFSFCFTYREKKYTLEHYFLYHWKGIDNWFKLKKPSIFTLAPFSLNKNDLCKLSEELMIAVNEWNKIEG
;
A
#
# COMPACT_ATOMS: atom_id res chain seq x y z
N MET A 1 0.71 -18.91 11.26
CA MET A 1 1.15 -17.51 11.09
C MET A 1 0.05 -16.82 10.32
N THR A 2 -0.52 -15.76 10.88
CA THR A 2 -1.56 -14.97 10.21
C THR A 2 -0.92 -14.24 9.04
N ASN A 3 -1.45 -14.41 7.84
CA ASN A 3 -0.92 -13.75 6.65
C ASN A 3 -1.41 -12.29 6.65
N LEU A 4 -0.58 -11.33 6.23
CA LEU A 4 -1.00 -9.93 6.06
C LEU A 4 -2.26 -9.80 5.19
N LEU A 5 -2.45 -10.68 4.20
CA LEU A 5 -3.66 -10.70 3.37
C LEU A 5 -4.93 -10.95 4.20
N GLU A 6 -4.85 -11.86 5.19
CA GLU A 6 -5.96 -12.15 6.10
C GLU A 6 -6.21 -10.95 7.02
N VAL A 7 -5.14 -10.35 7.57
CA VAL A 7 -5.24 -9.14 8.40
C VAL A 7 -5.89 -8.00 7.61
N TYR A 8 -5.42 -7.72 6.39
CA TYR A 8 -5.95 -6.67 5.52
C TYR A 8 -7.46 -6.79 5.30
N SER A 9 -7.97 -8.01 5.07
CA SER A 9 -9.39 -8.25 4.86
C SER A 9 -10.28 -7.93 6.08
N GLY A 10 -9.71 -7.93 7.29
CA GLY A 10 -10.40 -7.61 8.53
C GLY A 10 -10.25 -6.17 9.01
N VAL A 11 -9.43 -5.35 8.33
CA VAL A 11 -9.21 -3.95 8.73
C VAL A 11 -10.40 -3.10 8.34
N ASN A 12 -10.90 -2.30 9.29
CA ASN A 12 -11.98 -1.36 9.04
C ASN A 12 -11.45 -0.02 8.51
N TYR A 13 -11.68 0.23 7.22
CA TYR A 13 -11.34 1.47 6.51
C TYR A 13 -12.49 2.48 6.44
N SER A 14 -13.48 2.43 7.36
CA SER A 14 -14.65 3.31 7.33
C SER A 14 -14.32 4.80 7.47
N ASN A 15 -13.20 5.13 8.12
CA ASN A 15 -12.77 6.50 8.39
C ASN A 15 -11.86 7.08 7.29
N SER A 16 -11.48 6.28 6.29
CA SER A 16 -10.63 6.73 5.20
C SER A 16 -11.38 7.76 4.34
N ARG A 17 -10.62 8.67 3.71
CA ARG A 17 -11.19 9.68 2.80
C ARG A 17 -12.06 9.00 1.71
N PRO A 18 -13.23 9.55 1.31
CA PRO A 18 -14.16 8.85 0.41
C PRO A 18 -13.55 8.34 -0.90
N SER A 19 -12.65 9.12 -1.53
CA SER A 19 -11.95 8.71 -2.75
C SER A 19 -11.02 7.52 -2.52
N ILE A 20 -10.36 7.45 -1.37
CA ILE A 20 -9.47 6.34 -0.98
C ILE A 20 -10.27 5.14 -0.52
N LYS A 21 -11.35 5.36 0.22
CA LYS A 21 -12.26 4.31 0.65
C LYS A 21 -12.84 3.55 -0.54
N ALA A 22 -13.31 4.25 -1.57
CA ALA A 22 -13.81 3.59 -2.79
C ALA A 22 -12.74 2.71 -3.46
N ILE A 23 -11.46 3.11 -3.40
CA ILE A 23 -10.37 2.27 -3.90
C ILE A 23 -10.18 1.05 -3.00
N LEU A 24 -10.10 1.24 -1.67
CA LEU A 24 -9.88 0.17 -0.69
C LEU A 24 -10.99 -0.88 -0.72
N ASP A 25 -12.24 -0.47 -0.92
CA ASP A 25 -13.42 -1.36 -1.01
C ASP A 25 -13.37 -2.28 -2.23
N GLU A 26 -12.76 -1.83 -3.34
CA GLU A 26 -12.55 -2.64 -4.57
C GLU A 26 -11.16 -3.30 -4.62
N LEU A 27 -10.23 -2.92 -3.74
CA LEU A 27 -8.84 -3.36 -3.77
C LEU A 27 -8.71 -4.74 -3.14
N GLN A 28 -8.18 -5.69 -3.90
CA GLN A 28 -7.79 -6.98 -3.36
C GLN A 28 -6.27 -7.09 -3.30
N LEU A 29 -5.73 -7.16 -2.08
CA LEU A 29 -4.30 -7.37 -1.86
C LEU A 29 -3.92 -8.80 -2.29
N LEU A 30 -2.93 -8.91 -3.16
CA LEU A 30 -2.46 -10.18 -3.73
C LEU A 30 -1.16 -10.65 -3.10
N ASP A 31 -0.26 -9.71 -2.83
CA ASP A 31 1.06 -10.01 -2.28
C ASP A 31 1.60 -8.76 -1.58
N PHE A 32 2.49 -9.00 -0.62
CA PHE A 32 3.17 -7.96 0.11
C PHE A 32 4.63 -8.35 0.33
N GLN A 33 5.53 -7.42 0.02
CA GLN A 33 6.95 -7.60 0.20
C GLN A 33 7.55 -6.46 0.99
N ARG A 34 8.38 -6.80 1.97
CA ARG A 34 9.18 -5.85 2.74
C ARG A 34 10.65 -6.09 2.44
N GLU A 35 11.33 -5.06 1.96
CA GLU A 35 12.76 -5.08 1.65
C GLU A 35 13.50 -4.01 2.46
N ARG A 36 14.75 -4.30 2.84
CA ARG A 36 15.64 -3.31 3.45
C ARG A 36 16.83 -3.06 2.52
N LEU A 37 16.94 -1.84 2.02
CA LEU A 37 18.00 -1.36 1.14
C LEU A 37 18.89 -0.39 1.93
N GLY A 38 19.78 -0.95 2.74
CA GLY A 38 20.60 -0.19 3.69
C GLY A 38 19.77 0.49 4.78
N LYS A 39 19.66 1.82 4.72
CA LYS A 39 18.83 2.64 5.62
C LYS A 39 17.38 2.81 5.15
N ILE A 40 17.10 2.44 3.90
CA ILE A 40 15.78 2.58 3.30
C ILE A 40 15.00 1.28 3.55
N GLN A 41 13.77 1.39 4.02
CA GLN A 41 12.81 0.29 4.00
C GLN A 41 11.84 0.50 2.83
N LYS A 42 11.54 -0.57 2.10
CA LYS A 42 10.61 -0.56 0.98
C LYS A 42 9.49 -1.55 1.26
N PHE A 43 8.27 -1.07 1.17
CA PHE A 43 7.04 -1.84 1.29
C PHE A 43 6.37 -1.88 -0.07
N SER A 44 6.21 -3.07 -0.64
CA SER A 44 5.60 -3.28 -1.95
C SER A 44 4.26 -3.96 -1.77
N PHE A 45 3.18 -3.24 -2.06
CA PHE A 45 1.81 -3.75 -2.04
C PHE A 45 1.39 -4.11 -3.45
N CYS A 46 1.27 -5.39 -3.75
CA CYS A 46 0.74 -5.88 -5.02
C CYS A 46 -0.75 -6.15 -4.85
N PHE A 47 -1.59 -5.52 -5.67
CA PHE A 47 -3.03 -5.64 -5.55
C PHE A 47 -3.72 -5.65 -6.91
N THR A 48 -4.94 -6.17 -6.98
CA THR A 48 -5.86 -5.87 -8.07
C THR A 48 -6.78 -4.72 -7.71
N TYR A 49 -7.09 -3.91 -8.70
CA TYR A 49 -8.14 -2.89 -8.64
C TYR A 49 -8.78 -2.82 -10.03
N ARG A 50 -10.10 -2.99 -10.12
CA ARG A 50 -10.84 -3.08 -11.40
C ARG A 50 -10.19 -4.06 -12.38
N GLU A 51 -9.98 -5.30 -11.89
CA GLU A 51 -9.42 -6.45 -12.62
C GLU A 51 -7.98 -6.27 -13.13
N LYS A 52 -7.32 -5.16 -12.80
CA LYS A 52 -5.95 -4.84 -13.21
C LYS A 52 -5.00 -4.94 -12.03
N LYS A 53 -3.81 -5.49 -12.26
CA LYS A 53 -2.76 -5.61 -11.24
C LYS A 53 -1.92 -4.35 -11.16
N TYR A 54 -1.69 -3.87 -9.95
CA TYR A 54 -0.86 -2.71 -9.62
C TYR A 54 0.14 -3.08 -8.53
N THR A 55 1.21 -2.29 -8.43
CA THR A 55 2.10 -2.33 -7.28
C THR A 55 2.29 -0.92 -6.73
N LEU A 56 1.90 -0.69 -5.49
CA LEU A 56 2.25 0.52 -4.76
C LEU A 56 3.51 0.26 -3.93
N GLU A 57 4.56 1.00 -4.21
CA GLU A 57 5.80 0.97 -3.42
C GLU A 57 5.85 2.19 -2.51
N HIS A 58 5.94 1.95 -1.21
CA HIS A 58 6.22 2.94 -0.20
C HIS A 58 7.65 2.75 0.29
N TYR A 59 8.44 3.80 0.16
CA TYR A 59 9.79 3.84 0.66
C TYR A 59 9.89 4.77 1.85
N PHE A 60 10.65 4.31 2.82
CA PHE A 60 10.80 4.91 4.12
C PHE A 60 12.29 5.07 4.42
N LEU A 61 12.74 6.29 4.77
CA LEU A 61 14.08 6.54 5.25
C LEU A 61 14.05 7.26 6.60
N TYR A 62 14.48 6.56 7.66
CA TYR A 62 14.71 7.17 8.97
C TYR A 62 16.02 7.96 8.95
N HIS A 63 15.98 9.21 9.38
CA HIS A 63 17.16 10.02 9.67
C HIS A 63 16.94 10.91 10.90
N TRP A 64 17.99 11.55 11.38
CA TRP A 64 17.95 12.29 12.65
C TRP A 64 16.94 13.45 12.69
N LYS A 65 16.68 14.12 11.54
CA LYS A 65 15.66 15.17 11.42
C LYS A 65 14.22 14.68 11.24
N GLY A 66 13.99 13.37 11.14
CA GLY A 66 12.66 12.82 10.88
C GLY A 66 12.66 11.69 9.86
N ILE A 67 11.59 11.65 9.07
CA ILE A 67 11.28 10.55 8.16
C ILE A 67 11.02 11.11 6.78
N ASP A 68 11.76 10.63 5.80
CA ASP A 68 11.45 10.85 4.38
C ASP A 68 10.60 9.70 3.85
N ASN A 69 9.48 10.05 3.21
CA ASN A 69 8.58 9.11 2.54
C ASN A 69 8.49 9.44 1.05
N TRP A 70 8.57 8.41 0.20
CA TRP A 70 8.22 8.54 -1.21
C TRP A 70 7.44 7.34 -1.70
N PHE A 71 6.59 7.59 -2.70
CA PHE A 71 5.61 6.63 -3.19
C PHE A 71 5.76 6.46 -4.69
N LYS A 72 5.68 5.22 -5.16
CA LYS A 72 5.70 4.88 -6.58
C LYS A 72 4.59 3.90 -6.90
N LEU A 73 3.65 4.31 -7.74
CA LEU A 73 2.63 3.41 -8.29
C LEU A 73 3.12 2.84 -9.62
N LYS A 74 3.42 1.55 -9.64
CA LYS A 74 3.67 0.78 -10.85
C LYS A 74 2.34 0.38 -11.46
N LYS A 75 2.11 0.86 -12.68
CA LYS A 75 0.90 0.60 -13.47
C LYS A 75 1.00 -0.78 -14.15
N PRO A 76 -0.15 -1.39 -14.51
CA PRO A 76 -0.18 -2.54 -15.40
C PRO A 76 0.49 -2.19 -16.74
N SER A 77 0.85 -3.23 -17.51
CA SER A 77 1.56 -3.14 -18.79
C SER A 77 1.08 -2.00 -19.69
N ILE A 78 1.98 -1.50 -20.54
CA ILE A 78 1.85 -0.33 -21.42
C ILE A 78 0.61 -0.40 -22.34
N PHE A 79 0.08 -1.61 -22.58
CA PHE A 79 -1.12 -1.85 -23.39
C PHE A 79 -2.45 -1.60 -22.67
N THR A 80 -2.41 -1.14 -21.41
CA THR A 80 -3.63 -0.92 -20.63
C THR A 80 -4.27 0.42 -20.98
N LEU A 81 -5.45 0.39 -21.60
CA LEU A 81 -6.29 1.58 -21.77
C LEU A 81 -6.64 2.18 -20.39
N ALA A 82 -6.25 3.44 -20.17
CA ALA A 82 -6.45 4.24 -18.95
C ALA A 82 -6.06 3.53 -17.64
N PRO A 83 -4.75 3.43 -17.32
CA PRO A 83 -4.31 2.88 -16.05
C PRO A 83 -4.79 3.78 -14.90
N PHE A 84 -5.25 3.16 -13.81
CA PHE A 84 -5.52 3.86 -12.56
C PHE A 84 -4.34 4.74 -12.18
N SER A 85 -4.62 6.02 -11.94
CA SER A 85 -3.63 7.00 -11.53
C SER A 85 -4.18 7.80 -10.36
N LEU A 86 -3.37 7.91 -9.31
CA LEU A 86 -3.64 8.78 -8.19
C LEU A 86 -2.67 9.96 -8.21
N ASN A 87 -3.14 11.11 -7.73
CA ASN A 87 -2.22 12.22 -7.43
C ASN A 87 -1.34 11.85 -6.23
N LYS A 88 -0.28 12.63 -5.98
CA LYS A 88 0.68 12.35 -4.89
C LYS A 88 0.03 12.27 -3.51
N ASN A 89 -0.98 13.11 -3.23
CA ASN A 89 -1.67 13.12 -1.95
C ASN A 89 -2.52 11.86 -1.76
N ASP A 90 -3.26 11.45 -2.79
CA ASP A 90 -4.08 10.25 -2.74
C ASP A 90 -3.22 8.97 -2.70
N LEU A 91 -2.05 8.97 -3.35
CA LEU A 91 -1.06 7.88 -3.20
C LEU A 91 -0.55 7.78 -1.76
N CYS A 92 -0.22 8.92 -1.15
CA CYS A 92 0.21 8.98 0.24
C CYS A 92 -0.88 8.41 1.15
N LYS A 93 -2.12 8.86 0.98
CA LYS A 93 -3.26 8.41 1.79
C LYS A 93 -3.55 6.93 1.60
N LEU A 94 -3.59 6.43 0.36
CA LEU A 94 -3.77 4.99 0.11
C LEU A 94 -2.67 4.17 0.79
N SER A 95 -1.42 4.64 0.74
CA SER A 95 -0.30 3.97 1.41
C SER A 95 -0.44 3.99 2.93
N GLU A 96 -0.84 5.11 3.52
CA GLU A 96 -1.08 5.21 4.97
C GLU A 96 -2.14 4.21 5.44
N GLU A 97 -3.25 4.08 4.71
CA GLU A 97 -4.31 3.13 5.02
C GLU A 97 -3.81 1.67 4.89
N LEU A 98 -3.07 1.34 3.82
CA LEU A 98 -2.47 0.00 3.66
C LEU A 98 -1.48 -0.32 4.79
N MET A 99 -0.73 0.68 5.27
CA MET A 99 0.20 0.52 6.39
C MET A 99 -0.50 0.26 7.73
N ILE A 100 -1.79 0.58 7.89
CA ILE A 100 -2.58 0.18 9.07
C ILE A 100 -2.60 -1.35 9.18
N ALA A 101 -2.91 -2.05 8.07
CA ALA A 101 -2.88 -3.51 8.05
C ALA A 101 -1.50 -4.07 8.38
N VAL A 102 -0.44 -3.44 7.88
CA VAL A 102 0.94 -3.84 8.17
C VAL A 102 1.27 -3.68 9.65
N ASN A 103 0.81 -2.60 10.29
CA ASN A 103 1.03 -2.36 11.71
C ASN A 103 0.26 -3.36 12.58
N GLU A 104 -1.00 -3.65 12.25
CA GLU A 104 -1.78 -4.68 12.95
C GLU A 104 -1.13 -6.06 12.80
N TRP A 105 -0.69 -6.41 11.60
CA TRP A 105 0.03 -7.66 11.35
C TRP A 105 1.34 -7.76 12.16
N ASN A 106 2.14 -6.69 12.20
CA ASN A 106 3.37 -6.65 13.01
C ASN A 106 3.10 -6.83 14.52
N LYS A 107 1.93 -6.40 15.04
CA LYS A 107 1.57 -6.62 16.46
C LYS A 107 1.18 -8.06 16.76
N ILE A 108 0.74 -8.82 15.76
CA ILE A 108 0.34 -10.23 15.89
C ILE A 108 1.57 -11.14 15.73
N GLU A 109 2.52 -10.76 14.87
CA GLU A 109 3.77 -11.53 14.68
C GLU A 109 4.82 -11.29 15.76
N GLY A 110 4.79 -10.13 16.43
CA GLY A 110 5.69 -9.77 17.52
C GLY A 110 5.29 -10.39 18.85
#